data_AF-A0A9P7FIU0-F1
#
_entry.id   AF-A0A9P7FIU0-F1
#
_cell.length_a   1.000
_cell.length_b   1.000
_cell.length_c   1.000
_cell.angle_alpha   90.00
_cell.angle_beta   90.00
_cell.angle_gamma   90.00
#
_symmetry.space_group_name_H-M   'P 1'
#
loop_
_entity.id
_entity.type
_entity.pdbx_description
1 polymer ?
#
loop_
_entity_poly.entity_id
_entity_poly.type
_entity_poly.pdbx_seq_one_letter_code
_entity_poly.pdbx_strand_id
1 'polypeptide(L)'
;NWAIFSLRFQVAVEAKELWKYFDSSCPHLASPITAAETVTAEKWQKNENLAKHLLTQWIPDSTALCIRTLANVATMWAEIIREYTEKGAYVQMDL
;
A
#
# COMPACT_ATOMS: atom_id res chain seq x y z
N ASN A 1 16.20 8.41 2.37
CA ASN A 1 15.92 8.95 1.03
C ASN A 1 14.59 8.38 0.56
N TRP A 2 13.52 9.17 0.69
CA TRP A 2 12.15 8.74 0.35
C TRP A 2 11.99 8.38 -1.13
N ALA A 3 12.57 9.16 -2.05
CA ALA A 3 12.46 8.90 -3.49
C ALA A 3 13.05 7.54 -3.90
N ILE A 4 14.22 7.19 -3.37
CA ILE A 4 14.85 5.87 -3.64
C ILE A 4 14.04 4.73 -3.03
N PHE A 5 13.48 4.91 -1.84
CA PHE A 5 12.60 3.93 -1.22
C PHE A 5 11.36 3.70 -2.10
N SER A 6 10.65 4.78 -2.45
CA SER A 6 9.42 4.72 -3.26
C SER A 6 9.66 4.03 -4.60
N LEU A 7 10.75 4.38 -5.28
CA LEU A 7 11.14 3.75 -6.55
C LEU A 7 11.35 2.24 -6.40
N ARG A 8 12.16 1.81 -5.43
CA ARG A 8 12.48 0.38 -5.23
C ARG A 8 11.26 -0.41 -4.79
N PHE A 9 10.43 0.17 -3.93
CA PHE A 9 9.21 -0.46 -3.46
C PHE A 9 8.21 -0.65 -4.61
N GLN A 10 8.00 0.38 -5.42
CA GLN A 10 7.12 0.30 -6.60
C GLN A 10 7.58 -0.81 -7.55
N VAL A 11 8.87 -0.86 -7.90
CA VAL A 11 9.43 -1.93 -8.76
C VAL A 11 9.16 -3.32 -8.18
N ALA A 12 9.36 -3.51 -6.87
CA ALA A 12 9.14 -4.80 -6.21
C ALA A 12 7.67 -5.23 -6.19
N VAL A 13 6.75 -4.27 -6.05
CA VAL A 13 5.30 -4.50 -6.03
C VAL A 13 4.75 -4.75 -7.44
N GLU A 14 5.24 -4.01 -8.44
CA GLU A 14 4.91 -4.22 -9.85
C GLU A 14 5.37 -5.59 -10.35
N ALA A 15 6.58 -6.04 -9.97
CA ALA A 15 7.08 -7.38 -10.29
C ALA A 15 6.22 -8.52 -9.71
N LYS A 16 5.36 -8.22 -8.75
CA LYS A 16 4.40 -9.16 -8.14
C LYS A 16 2.96 -8.94 -8.61
N GLU A 17 2.73 -8.01 -9.54
CA GLU A 17 1.40 -7.63 -10.05
C GLU A 17 0.45 -7.11 -8.96
N LEU A 18 1.00 -6.51 -7.90
CA LEU A 18 0.27 -6.02 -6.73
C LEU A 18 0.03 -4.51 -6.75
N TRP A 19 0.56 -3.76 -7.72
CA TRP A 19 0.48 -2.30 -7.70
C TRP A 19 -0.97 -1.76 -7.70
N LYS A 20 -1.88 -2.49 -8.34
CA LYS A 20 -3.31 -2.18 -8.38
C LYS A 20 -4.01 -2.11 -7.01
N TYR A 21 -3.41 -2.69 -5.96
CA TYR A 21 -3.92 -2.61 -4.58
C TYR A 21 -3.47 -1.32 -3.86
N PHE A 22 -2.49 -0.60 -4.42
CA PHE A 22 -1.94 0.65 -3.87
C PHE A 22 -2.52 1.88 -4.57
N ASP A 23 -2.75 1.81 -5.88
CA ASP A 23 -3.22 2.93 -6.71
C ASP A 23 -4.74 3.22 -6.58
N SER A 24 -5.48 2.48 -5.75
CA SER A 24 -6.95 2.56 -5.62
C SER A 24 -7.76 2.34 -6.92
N SER A 25 -7.09 2.13 -8.07
CA SER A 25 -7.67 1.95 -9.40
C SER A 25 -8.48 0.66 -9.58
N CYS A 26 -8.49 -0.24 -8.58
CA CYS A 26 -9.34 -1.42 -8.60
C CYS A 26 -10.55 -1.24 -7.68
N PRO A 27 -11.79 -1.20 -8.23
CA PRO A 27 -12.99 -1.13 -7.42
C PRO A 27 -13.09 -2.39 -6.56
N HIS A 28 -13.17 -2.18 -5.25
CA HIS A 28 -13.59 -3.21 -4.30
C HIS A 28 -14.87 -3.85 -4.85
N LEU A 29 -14.92 -5.18 -4.94
CA LEU A 29 -16.08 -5.91 -5.46
C LEU A 29 -17.30 -5.59 -4.57
N ALA A 30 -18.06 -4.57 -4.94
CA ALA A 30 -19.30 -4.19 -4.30
C ALA A 30 -20.45 -4.78 -5.13
N SER A 31 -21.19 -5.73 -4.53
CA SER A 31 -22.47 -6.38 -4.97
C SER A 31 -22.34 -7.88 -5.39
N PRO A 32 -23.45 -8.67 -5.50
CA PRO A 32 -23.66 -9.84 -4.65
C PRO A 32 -23.38 -11.22 -5.29
N ILE A 33 -22.41 -11.91 -4.68
CA ILE A 33 -22.17 -13.36 -4.48
C ILE A 33 -22.89 -14.35 -5.42
N THR A 34 -22.25 -14.59 -6.56
CA THR A 34 -22.24 -15.88 -7.29
C THR A 34 -21.01 -16.69 -6.85
N ALA A 35 -21.02 -18.04 -6.91
CA ALA A 35 -19.89 -18.88 -6.50
C ALA A 35 -18.55 -18.60 -7.23
N ALA A 36 -18.58 -17.93 -8.38
CA ALA A 36 -17.38 -17.44 -9.06
C ALA A 36 -16.79 -16.17 -8.41
N GLU A 37 -17.62 -15.37 -7.72
CA GLU A 37 -17.22 -14.14 -7.03
C GLU A 37 -16.57 -14.40 -5.67
N THR A 38 -16.87 -15.53 -5.02
CA THR A 38 -16.18 -15.91 -3.77
C THR A 38 -14.72 -16.26 -4.02
N VAL A 39 -14.43 -16.95 -5.13
CA VAL A 39 -13.05 -17.27 -5.54
C VAL A 39 -12.25 -16.01 -5.88
N THR A 40 -12.88 -15.01 -6.52
CA THR A 40 -12.23 -13.73 -6.80
C THR A 40 -12.05 -12.88 -5.54
N ALA A 41 -13.00 -12.90 -4.60
CA ALA A 41 -12.88 -12.21 -3.31
C ALA A 41 -11.79 -12.81 -2.42
N GLU A 42 -11.67 -14.14 -2.34
CA GLU A 42 -10.58 -14.80 -1.60
C GLU A 42 -9.21 -14.50 -2.22
N LYS A 43 -9.12 -14.56 -3.56
CA LYS A 43 -7.88 -14.21 -4.28
C LYS A 43 -7.52 -12.74 -4.06
N TRP A 44 -8.51 -11.85 -4.05
CA TRP A 44 -8.33 -10.45 -3.73
C TRP A 44 -7.77 -10.27 -2.32
N GLN A 45 -8.40 -10.87 -1.31
CA GLN A 45 -7.96 -10.76 0.08
C GLN A 45 -6.55 -11.32 0.30
N LYS A 46 -6.20 -12.44 -0.36
CA LYS A 46 -4.85 -13.02 -0.30
C LYS A 46 -3.80 -12.05 -0.86
N ASN A 47 -4.08 -11.44 -2.00
CA ASN A 47 -3.18 -10.47 -2.62
C ASN A 47 -3.08 -9.18 -1.80
N GLU A 48 -4.19 -8.72 -1.21
CA GLU A 48 -4.18 -7.59 -0.31
C GLU A 48 -3.33 -7.86 0.94
N ASN A 49 -3.43 -9.06 1.52
CA ASN A 49 -2.58 -9.46 2.65
C ASN A 49 -1.10 -9.55 2.26
N LEU A 50 -0.79 -10.04 1.05
CA LEU A 50 0.59 -10.07 0.54
C LEU A 50 1.14 -8.66 0.34
N ALA A 51 0.33 -7.75 -0.20
CA ALA A 51 0.69 -6.36 -0.36
C ALA A 51 0.92 -5.67 1.00
N LYS A 52 0.06 -5.91 2.01
CA LYS A 52 0.29 -5.45 3.40
C LYS A 52 1.61 -5.98 3.95
N HIS A 53 1.88 -7.28 3.79
CA HIS A 53 3.10 -7.91 4.27
C HIS A 53 4.35 -7.26 3.67
N LEU A 54 4.36 -7.09 2.33
CA LEU A 54 5.45 -6.40 1.65
C LEU A 54 5.61 -4.97 2.12
N LEU A 55 4.52 -4.23 2.28
CA LEU A 55 4.57 -2.86 2.79
C LEU A 55 5.24 -2.81 4.17
N THR A 56 4.85 -3.68 5.10
CA THR A 56 5.41 -3.73 6.45
C THR A 56 6.87 -4.16 6.50
N GLN A 57 7.37 -4.92 5.53
CA GLN A 57 8.78 -5.32 5.46
C GLN A 57 9.71 -4.18 5.05
N TRP A 58 9.18 -3.19 4.34
CA TRP A 58 10.00 -2.17 3.68
C TRP A 58 10.01 -0.85 4.47
N ILE A 59 8.96 -0.58 5.25
CA ILE A 59 8.86 0.63 6.07
C ILE A 59 9.53 0.46 7.45
N PRO A 60 9.96 1.55 8.09
CA PRO A 60 10.41 1.54 9.48
C PRO A 60 9.28 1.17 10.46
N ASP A 61 9.66 0.61 11.61
CA ASP A 61 8.72 0.19 12.67
C ASP A 61 7.80 1.34 13.14
N SER A 62 8.33 2.56 13.23
CA SER A 62 7.53 3.74 13.60
C SER A 62 6.39 4.01 12.62
N THR A 63 6.66 3.92 11.32
CA THR A 63 5.65 4.07 10.27
C THR A 63 4.70 2.87 10.25
N ALA A 64 5.21 1.65 10.45
CA ALA A 64 4.37 0.45 10.56
C ALA A 64 3.35 0.58 11.71
N LEU A 65 3.77 1.13 12.84
CA LEU A 65 2.88 1.39 13.98
C LEU A 65 1.82 2.44 13.67
N CYS A 66 2.12 3.45 12.85
CA CYS A 66 1.15 4.48 12.44
C CYS A 66 0.07 3.93 11.51
N ILE A 67 0.45 3.09 10.54
CA ILE A 67 -0.49 2.61 9.51
C ILE A 67 -1.30 1.37 9.94
N ARG A 68 -0.96 0.73 11.07
CA ARG A 68 -1.55 -0.56 11.49
C ARG A 68 -3.07 -0.53 11.67
N THR A 69 -3.63 0.65 11.95
CA THR A 69 -5.07 0.84 12.21
C THR A 69 -5.87 1.06 10.93
N LEU A 70 -5.21 1.19 9.78
CA LEU A 70 -5.85 1.47 8.50
C LEU A 70 -6.36 0.18 7.85
N ALA A 71 -7.55 0.25 7.23
CA ALA A 71 -8.28 -0.93 6.81
C ALA A 71 -7.66 -1.64 5.59
N ASN A 72 -7.17 -0.88 4.61
CA ASN A 72 -6.69 -1.42 3.33
C ASN A 72 -5.32 -0.84 2.94
N VAL A 73 -4.65 -1.54 2.03
CA VAL A 73 -3.29 -1.19 1.56
C VAL A 73 -3.24 0.19 0.91
N ALA A 74 -4.26 0.56 0.15
CA ALA A 74 -4.31 1.86 -0.53
C ALA A 74 -4.31 3.02 0.49
N THR A 75 -5.12 2.93 1.55
CA THR A 75 -5.13 3.92 2.63
C THR A 75 -3.80 3.95 3.39
N MET A 76 -3.21 2.78 3.66
CA MET A 76 -1.87 2.70 4.26
C MET A 76 -0.83 3.41 3.39
N TRP A 77 -0.85 3.17 2.08
CA TRP A 77 0.08 3.77 1.13
C TRP A 77 -0.09 5.28 1.02
N ALA A 78 -1.33 5.77 0.96
CA ALA A 78 -1.62 7.19 0.93
C ALA A 78 -1.09 7.92 2.18
N GLU A 79 -1.26 7.33 3.37
CA GLU A 79 -0.73 7.91 4.61
C GLU A 79 0.80 7.92 4.65
N ILE A 80 1.46 6.88 4.12
CA ILE A 80 2.93 6.86 4.02
C ILE A 80 3.41 7.96 3.07
N ILE A 81 2.79 8.08 1.88
CA ILE A 81 3.12 9.16 0.94
C ILE A 81 2.96 10.51 1.63
N ARG A 82 1.86 10.73 2.36
CA ARG A 82 1.62 11.96 3.10
C ARG A 82 2.71 12.23 4.14
N GLU A 83 2.99 11.27 5.03
CA GLU A 83 4.00 11.39 6.10
C GLU A 83 5.38 11.74 5.54
N TYR A 84 5.81 11.05 4.49
CA TYR A 84 7.15 11.26 3.92
C TYR A 84 7.25 12.42 2.95
N THR A 85 6.15 12.85 2.33
CA THR A 85 6.10 14.10 1.55
C THR A 85 6.14 15.31 2.48
N GLU A 86 5.36 15.30 3.57
CA GLU A 86 5.41 16.34 4.60
C GLU A 86 6.81 16.41 5.22
N LYS A 87 7.37 15.29 5.69
CA LYS A 87 8.74 15.24 6.24
C LYS A 87 9.81 15.64 5.23
N GLY A 88 9.63 15.30 3.95
CA GLY A 88 10.53 15.70 2.87
C GLY A 88 10.48 17.22 2.59
N ALA A 89 9.30 17.83 2.69
CA ALA A 89 9.12 19.27 2.53
C ALA A 89 9.79 20.07 3.67
N TYR A 90 9.75 19.55 4.92
CA TYR A 90 10.45 20.19 6.04
C TYR A 90 11.98 20.20 5.88
N VAL A 91 12.58 19.15 5.30
CA VAL A 91 14.04 19.10 5.05
C VAL A 91 14.49 20.12 3.99
N GLN A 92 13.58 20.62 3.15
CA GLN A 92 13.90 21.66 2.16
C GLN A 92 13.66 23.09 2.65
N MET A 93 12.95 23.30 3.77
CA MET A 93 12.73 24.65 4.35
C MET A 93 13.75 25.05 5.42
N ASP A 94 14.64 24.14 5.83
CA ASP A 94 15.68 24.37 6.85
C ASP A 94 17.07 24.65 6.25
N LEU A 95 17.11 25.26 5.05
CA LEU A 95 18.32 25.54 4.29
C LEU A 95 18.45 27.03 3.91
#